data_AF-A0A4R2BFE2-F1
#
_entry.id   AF-A0A4R2BFE2-F1
#
_cell.length_a   1.000
_cell.length_b   1.000
_cell.length_c   1.000
_cell.angle_alpha   90.00
_cell.angle_beta   90.00
_cell.angle_gamma   90.00
#
_symmetry.space_group_name_H-M   'P 1'
#
loop_
_entity.id
_entity.type
_entity.pdbx_description
1 polymer ?
#
loop_
_entity_poly.entity_id
_entity_poly.type
_entity_poly.pdbx_seq_one_letter_code
_entity_poly.pdbx_strand_id
1 'polypeptide(L)'
;MTGKIQVDETKLRQKAEFLDSMGLKSWSDFEAYARCLVYFSEREKASAYFLEAADKIERPLAVFEKNNPNEHSRLKLVQANYYRLAGERERSRVQYEQLAGELEDRLNNGTRDASLFSHLSYCHFFLQNYEKAIHFGKKVKEWNPVSVGFSEGILLGDQERIQETLDDLISEIQKEKSLPYYTGAEVSLWDWYEIGKELSQAVR
;
A
#
# COMPACT_ATOMS: atom_id res chain seq x y z
N MET A 1 -0.98 -24.70 7.01
CA MET A 1 -2.33 -24.53 6.41
C MET A 1 -2.16 -23.59 5.22
N THR A 2 -2.81 -23.82 4.08
CA THR A 2 -2.65 -22.93 2.92
C THR A 2 -3.19 -21.54 3.26
N GLY A 3 -2.30 -20.54 3.39
CA GLY A 3 -2.57 -19.13 3.72
C GLY A 3 -3.34 -18.36 2.63
N LYS A 4 -4.46 -18.91 2.18
CA LYS A 4 -5.34 -18.28 1.20
C LYS A 4 -6.60 -17.78 1.89
N ILE A 5 -6.81 -16.47 1.84
CA ILE A 5 -8.07 -15.86 2.25
C ILE A 5 -9.08 -16.09 1.13
N GLN A 6 -10.26 -16.60 1.46
CA GLN A 6 -11.36 -16.66 0.51
C GLN A 6 -12.02 -15.28 0.42
N VAL A 7 -12.00 -14.70 -0.77
CA VAL A 7 -12.63 -13.41 -1.03
C VAL A 7 -14.13 -13.61 -1.29
N ASP A 8 -14.95 -12.76 -0.68
CA ASP A 8 -16.40 -12.76 -0.87
C ASP A 8 -16.77 -12.05 -2.19
N GLU A 9 -16.93 -12.83 -3.25
CA GLU A 9 -17.29 -12.32 -4.59
C GLU A 9 -18.64 -11.59 -4.60
N THR A 10 -19.59 -11.97 -3.73
CA THR A 10 -20.90 -11.31 -3.66
C THR A 10 -20.73 -9.87 -3.19
N LYS A 11 -19.93 -9.65 -2.15
CA LYS A 11 -19.61 -8.31 -1.65
C LYS A 11 -18.85 -7.47 -2.67
N LEU A 12 -17.94 -8.08 -3.44
CA LEU A 12 -17.22 -7.37 -4.51
C LEU A 12 -18.18 -6.87 -5.58
N ARG A 13 -19.10 -7.74 -6.05
CA ARG A 13 -20.10 -7.39 -7.08
C ARG A 13 -21.04 -6.30 -6.59
N GLN A 14 -21.58 -6.44 -5.38
CA GLN A 14 -22.44 -5.43 -4.77
C GLN A 14 -21.75 -4.05 -4.69
N LYS A 15 -20.46 -4.03 -4.33
CA LYS A 15 -19.70 -2.77 -4.27
C LYS A 15 -19.50 -2.15 -5.65
N ALA A 16 -19.14 -2.95 -6.66
CA ALA A 16 -18.96 -2.49 -8.03
C ALA A 16 -20.28 -1.93 -8.61
N GLU A 17 -21.37 -2.68 -8.49
CA GLU A 17 -22.71 -2.27 -8.95
C GLU A 17 -23.18 -0.98 -8.26
N PHE A 18 -22.94 -0.86 -6.95
CA PHE A 18 -23.24 0.37 -6.23
C PHE A 18 -22.46 1.57 -6.77
N LEU A 19 -21.15 1.42 -6.99
CA LEU A 19 -20.30 2.47 -7.54
C LEU A 19 -20.70 2.86 -8.96
N ASP A 20 -21.05 1.88 -9.80
CA ASP A 20 -21.58 2.13 -11.14
C ASP A 20 -22.90 2.93 -11.10
N SER A 21 -23.79 2.60 -10.16
CA SER A 21 -25.09 3.29 -10.03
C SER A 21 -24.96 4.75 -9.57
N MET A 22 -23.95 5.05 -8.76
CA MET A 22 -23.74 6.38 -8.17
C MET A 22 -22.85 7.29 -9.01
N GLY A 23 -22.04 6.68 -9.89
CA GLY A 23 -20.92 7.31 -10.58
C GLY A 23 -19.73 7.56 -9.63
N LEU A 24 -18.52 7.37 -10.15
CA LEU A 24 -17.28 7.59 -9.40
C LEU A 24 -16.98 9.09 -9.28
N LYS A 25 -16.74 9.59 -8.06
CA LYS A 25 -16.58 11.04 -7.81
C LYS A 25 -15.29 11.40 -7.08
N SER A 26 -14.77 10.50 -6.25
CA SER A 26 -13.60 10.71 -5.40
C SER A 26 -12.51 9.69 -5.72
N TRP A 27 -11.24 10.02 -5.44
CA TRP A 27 -10.12 9.08 -5.62
C TRP A 27 -10.38 7.72 -4.92
N SER A 28 -11.07 7.73 -3.79
CA SER A 28 -11.47 6.49 -3.08
C SER A 28 -12.54 5.68 -3.81
N ASP A 29 -13.45 6.32 -4.56
CA ASP A 29 -14.40 5.58 -5.40
C ASP A 29 -13.67 4.86 -6.53
N PHE A 30 -12.74 5.58 -7.18
CA PHE A 30 -11.90 5.04 -8.25
C PHE A 30 -11.02 3.89 -7.74
N GLU A 31 -10.37 4.06 -6.58
CA GLU A 31 -9.58 3.00 -5.94
C GLU A 31 -10.43 1.76 -5.62
N ALA A 32 -11.57 1.94 -4.96
CA ALA A 32 -12.46 0.84 -4.57
C ALA A 32 -12.93 0.06 -5.81
N TYR A 33 -13.30 0.77 -6.87
CA TYR A 33 -13.74 0.15 -8.12
C TYR A 33 -12.59 -0.61 -8.80
N ALA A 34 -11.41 -0.01 -8.91
CA ALA A 34 -10.22 -0.66 -9.46
C ALA A 34 -9.89 -1.95 -8.70
N ARG A 35 -9.95 -1.93 -7.37
CA ARG A 35 -9.73 -3.10 -6.51
C ARG A 35 -10.76 -4.20 -6.79
N CYS A 36 -12.04 -3.89 -6.97
CA CYS A 36 -13.03 -4.88 -7.41
C CYS A 36 -12.66 -5.52 -8.75
N LEU A 37 -12.27 -4.71 -9.73
CA LEU A 37 -11.90 -5.17 -11.08
C LEU A 37 -10.67 -6.10 -11.09
N VAL A 38 -9.70 -5.89 -10.19
CA VAL A 38 -8.56 -6.81 -10.02
C VAL A 38 -9.04 -8.23 -9.71
N TYR A 39 -10.02 -8.38 -8.83
CA TYR A 39 -10.58 -9.69 -8.46
C TYR A 39 -11.53 -10.26 -9.54
N PHE A 40 -12.02 -9.44 -10.45
CA PHE A 40 -12.74 -9.89 -11.66
C PHE A 40 -11.81 -10.23 -12.83
N SER A 41 -10.48 -10.20 -12.61
CA SER A 41 -9.47 -10.41 -13.64
C SER A 41 -9.49 -9.36 -14.78
N GLU A 42 -10.08 -8.18 -14.53
CA GLU A 42 -10.16 -7.07 -15.47
C GLU A 42 -8.99 -6.08 -15.28
N ARG A 43 -7.76 -6.61 -15.33
CA ARG A 43 -6.55 -5.87 -14.93
C ARG A 43 -6.28 -4.59 -15.73
N GLU A 44 -6.55 -4.60 -17.03
CA GLU A 44 -6.37 -3.41 -17.88
C GLU A 44 -7.31 -2.27 -17.46
N LYS A 45 -8.58 -2.60 -17.18
CA LYS A 45 -9.54 -1.61 -16.67
C LYS A 45 -9.16 -1.15 -15.27
N ALA A 46 -8.78 -2.08 -14.39
CA ALA A 46 -8.33 -1.75 -13.04
C ALA A 46 -7.16 -0.75 -13.07
N SER A 47 -6.18 -0.97 -13.95
CA SER A 47 -5.05 -0.05 -14.15
C SER A 47 -5.52 1.36 -14.52
N ALA A 48 -6.42 1.50 -15.49
CA ALA A 48 -6.98 2.81 -15.85
C ALA A 48 -7.65 3.51 -14.66
N TYR A 49 -8.44 2.79 -13.85
CA TYR A 49 -9.10 3.36 -12.68
C TYR A 49 -8.12 3.72 -11.55
N PHE A 50 -7.02 2.98 -11.36
CA PHE A 50 -5.95 3.39 -10.44
C PHE A 50 -5.24 4.67 -10.90
N LEU A 51 -5.04 4.87 -12.20
CA LEU A 51 -4.47 6.11 -12.74
C LEU A 51 -5.42 7.29 -12.53
N GLU A 52 -6.71 7.10 -12.73
CA GLU A 52 -7.72 8.13 -12.42
C GLU A 52 -7.76 8.44 -10.91
N ALA A 53 -7.63 7.43 -10.04
CA ALA A 53 -7.51 7.65 -8.60
C ALA A 53 -6.27 8.49 -8.25
N ALA A 54 -5.14 8.22 -8.91
CA ALA A 54 -3.90 8.98 -8.73
C ALA A 54 -4.03 10.44 -9.19
N ASP A 55 -4.69 10.69 -10.33
CA ASP A 55 -4.98 12.04 -10.83
C ASP A 55 -5.86 12.84 -9.84
N LYS A 56 -6.88 12.19 -9.28
CA LYS A 56 -7.81 12.84 -8.33
C LYS A 56 -7.14 13.19 -6.99
N ILE A 57 -5.96 12.65 -6.69
CA ILE A 57 -5.16 12.99 -5.49
C ILE A 57 -4.36 14.30 -5.67
N GLU A 58 -4.11 14.78 -6.90
CA GLU A 58 -3.33 16.00 -7.14
C GLU A 58 -3.91 17.24 -6.45
N ARG A 59 -5.24 17.39 -6.50
CA ARG A 59 -5.92 18.51 -5.86
C ARG A 59 -5.77 18.51 -4.32
N PRO A 60 -6.08 17.42 -3.60
CA PRO A 60 -5.86 17.40 -2.15
C PRO A 60 -4.36 17.51 -1.77
N LEU A 61 -3.43 16.97 -2.58
CA LEU A 61 -1.99 17.16 -2.34
C LEU A 61 -1.62 18.65 -2.25
N ALA A 62 -2.04 19.45 -3.25
CA ALA A 62 -1.77 20.89 -3.26
C ALA A 62 -2.38 21.63 -2.05
N VAL A 63 -3.49 21.14 -1.50
CA VAL A 63 -4.11 21.72 -0.30
C VAL A 63 -3.30 21.40 0.96
N PHE A 64 -2.77 20.18 1.07
CA PHE A 64 -2.08 19.72 2.27
C PHE A 64 -0.60 20.10 2.33
N GLU A 65 0.04 20.36 1.19
CA GLU A 65 1.47 20.71 1.10
C GLU A 65 1.89 21.76 2.16
N LYS A 66 1.06 22.80 2.36
CA LYS A 66 1.36 23.89 3.31
C LYS A 66 0.71 23.74 4.68
N ASN A 67 -0.38 22.98 4.77
CA ASN A 67 -1.27 23.00 5.94
C ASN A 67 -1.16 21.74 6.79
N ASN A 68 -0.75 20.62 6.21
CA ASN A 68 -0.67 19.34 6.90
C ASN A 68 0.40 18.45 6.22
N PRO A 69 1.69 18.60 6.58
CA PRO A 69 2.77 17.86 5.95
C PRO A 69 2.65 16.33 6.15
N ASN A 70 1.99 15.88 7.23
CA ASN A 70 1.75 14.45 7.45
C ASN A 70 0.74 13.90 6.45
N GLU A 71 -0.37 14.59 6.27
CA GLU A 71 -1.38 14.20 5.28
C GLU A 71 -0.86 14.34 3.84
N HIS A 72 -0.02 15.35 3.57
CA HIS A 72 0.67 15.50 2.30
C HIS A 72 1.57 14.29 2.01
N SER A 73 2.46 13.91 2.94
CA SER A 73 3.32 12.73 2.78
C SER A 73 2.51 11.44 2.63
N ARG A 74 1.42 11.30 3.41
CA ARG A 74 0.51 10.17 3.32
C ARG A 74 -0.10 10.03 1.92
N LEU A 75 -0.65 11.11 1.37
CA LEU A 75 -1.26 11.09 0.04
C LEU A 75 -0.23 10.86 -1.08
N LYS A 76 1.00 11.36 -0.95
CA LYS A 76 2.08 11.03 -1.91
C LYS A 76 2.37 9.53 -1.90
N LEU A 77 2.33 8.89 -0.72
CA LEU A 77 2.54 7.46 -0.58
C LEU A 77 1.39 6.65 -1.22
N VAL A 78 0.14 7.07 -0.98
CA VAL A 78 -1.06 6.52 -1.64
C VAL A 78 -0.94 6.62 -3.16
N GLN A 79 -0.57 7.79 -3.68
CA GLN A 79 -0.44 8.04 -5.11
C GLN A 79 0.65 7.18 -5.76
N ALA A 80 1.81 7.07 -5.12
CA ALA A 80 2.90 6.20 -5.57
C ALA A 80 2.46 4.73 -5.63
N ASN A 81 1.65 4.29 -4.65
CA ASN A 81 1.07 2.95 -4.62
C ASN A 81 0.05 2.73 -5.75
N TYR A 82 -0.76 3.74 -6.11
CA TYR A 82 -1.66 3.63 -7.26
C TYR A 82 -0.91 3.51 -8.58
N TYR A 83 0.17 4.26 -8.78
CA TYR A 83 1.03 4.06 -9.95
C TYR A 83 1.60 2.64 -9.99
N ARG A 84 2.01 2.09 -8.84
CA ARG A 84 2.48 0.69 -8.74
C ARG A 84 1.39 -0.29 -9.15
N LEU A 85 0.18 -0.15 -8.61
CA LEU A 85 -0.97 -1.01 -8.89
C LEU A 85 -1.44 -0.90 -10.35
N ALA A 86 -1.28 0.27 -10.96
CA ALA A 86 -1.54 0.49 -12.38
C ALA A 86 -0.47 -0.10 -13.31
N GLY A 87 0.70 -0.47 -12.79
CA GLY A 87 1.84 -0.96 -13.58
C GLY A 87 2.79 0.14 -14.08
N GLU A 88 2.58 1.40 -13.69
CA GLU A 88 3.45 2.55 -13.98
C GLU A 88 4.71 2.53 -13.08
N ARG A 89 5.56 1.52 -13.28
CA ARG A 89 6.71 1.22 -12.41
C ARG A 89 7.65 2.39 -12.23
N GLU A 90 7.98 3.09 -13.31
CA GLU A 90 8.94 4.20 -13.26
C GLU A 90 8.35 5.41 -12.54
N ARG A 91 7.08 5.76 -12.79
CA ARG A 91 6.42 6.85 -12.07
C ARG A 91 6.33 6.56 -10.57
N SER A 92 5.95 5.32 -10.23
CA SER A 92 5.89 4.87 -8.84
C SER A 92 7.25 4.97 -8.15
N ARG A 93 8.32 4.46 -8.80
CA ARG A 93 9.70 4.54 -8.29
C ARG A 93 10.13 5.98 -8.03
N VAL A 94 9.97 6.87 -9.02
CA VAL A 94 10.34 8.28 -8.89
C VAL A 94 9.61 8.95 -7.73
N GLN A 95 8.32 8.66 -7.54
CA GLN A 95 7.56 9.22 -6.42
C GLN A 95 8.02 8.70 -5.05
N TYR A 96 8.31 7.40 -4.92
CA TYR A 96 8.86 6.86 -3.69
C TYR A 96 10.25 7.46 -3.37
N GLU A 97 11.10 7.68 -4.38
CA GLU A 97 12.41 8.33 -4.19
C GLU A 97 12.26 9.78 -3.71
N GLN A 98 11.41 10.55 -4.35
CA GLN A 98 11.13 11.94 -3.97
C GLN A 98 10.57 12.01 -2.54
N LEU A 99 9.58 11.19 -2.23
CA LEU A 99 8.96 11.17 -0.89
C LEU A 99 9.96 10.71 0.18
N ALA A 100 10.79 9.70 -0.09
CA ALA A 100 11.82 9.26 0.84
C ALA A 100 12.80 10.40 1.17
N GLY A 101 13.26 11.14 0.16
CA GLY A 101 14.13 12.31 0.35
C GLY A 101 13.48 13.39 1.22
N GLU A 102 12.24 13.76 0.92
CA GLU A 102 11.48 14.75 1.72
C GLU A 102 11.30 14.31 3.18
N LEU A 103 11.00 13.03 3.42
CA LEU A 103 10.84 12.49 4.76
C LEU A 103 12.18 12.42 5.52
N GLU A 104 13.27 12.04 4.85
CA GLU A 104 14.62 12.05 5.43
C GLU A 104 15.05 13.50 5.78
N ASP A 105 14.72 14.49 4.96
CA ASP A 105 14.97 15.91 5.26
C ASP A 105 14.16 16.40 6.48
N ARG A 106 12.88 16.04 6.56
CA ARG A 106 12.05 16.34 7.74
C ARG A 106 12.61 15.70 9.01
N LEU A 107 13.14 14.48 8.90
CA LEU A 107 13.86 13.80 9.98
C LEU A 107 15.15 14.56 10.34
N ASN A 108 15.95 14.98 9.38
CA ASN A 108 17.16 15.76 9.67
C ASN A 108 16.84 17.10 10.36
N ASN A 109 15.68 17.68 10.05
CA ASN A 109 15.16 18.91 10.66
C ASN A 109 14.40 18.69 11.99
N GLY A 110 14.51 17.51 12.60
CA GLY A 110 14.03 17.26 13.96
C GLY A 110 12.61 16.69 14.10
N THR A 111 11.90 16.44 13.00
CA THR A 111 10.57 15.77 13.06
C THR A 111 10.75 14.31 13.50
N ARG A 112 10.02 13.83 14.50
CA ARG A 112 10.13 12.47 15.05
C ARG A 112 8.76 11.87 15.38
N ASP A 113 7.88 11.76 14.39
CA ASP A 113 6.59 11.08 14.56
C ASP A 113 6.60 9.65 14.01
N ALA A 114 5.72 8.80 14.53
CA ALA A 114 5.64 7.38 14.14
C ALA A 114 5.28 7.19 12.67
N SER A 115 4.39 8.03 12.13
CA SER A 115 3.98 8.00 10.72
C SER A 115 5.15 8.25 9.77
N LEU A 116 6.05 9.17 10.10
CA LEU A 116 7.24 9.44 9.30
C LEU A 116 8.13 8.20 9.19
N PHE A 117 8.31 7.46 10.30
CA PHE A 117 9.11 6.24 10.30
C PHE A 117 8.43 5.11 9.51
N SER A 118 7.11 4.93 9.63
CA SER A 118 6.39 3.93 8.83
C SER A 118 6.40 4.27 7.34
N HIS A 119 6.19 5.55 6.98
CA HIS A 119 6.25 6.00 5.58
C HIS A 119 7.64 5.83 4.96
N LEU A 120 8.71 6.14 5.70
CA LEU A 120 10.08 5.84 5.25
C LEU A 120 10.31 4.34 5.08
N SER A 121 9.81 3.52 6.00
CA SER A 121 9.91 2.06 5.88
C SER A 121 9.23 1.56 4.60
N TYR A 122 8.05 2.07 4.27
CA TYR A 122 7.30 1.69 3.07
C TYR A 122 7.98 2.17 1.79
N CYS A 123 8.44 3.43 1.74
CA CYS A 123 9.19 3.93 0.58
C CYS A 123 10.40 3.05 0.29
N HIS A 124 11.22 2.77 1.32
CA HIS A 124 12.43 1.97 1.16
C HIS A 124 12.13 0.50 0.83
N PHE A 125 11.01 -0.06 1.30
CA PHE A 125 10.57 -1.39 0.88
C PHE A 125 10.30 -1.44 -0.63
N PHE A 126 9.50 -0.50 -1.17
CA PHE A 126 9.18 -0.49 -2.60
C PHE A 126 10.35 -0.09 -3.50
N LEU A 127 11.32 0.65 -2.94
CA LEU A 127 12.61 0.93 -3.59
C LEU A 127 13.61 -0.22 -3.47
N GLN A 128 13.23 -1.32 -2.80
CA GLN A 128 14.07 -2.50 -2.55
C GLN A 128 15.35 -2.20 -1.74
N ASN A 129 15.33 -1.12 -0.96
CA ASN A 129 16.37 -0.78 0.01
C ASN A 129 16.01 -1.41 1.37
N TYR A 130 16.01 -2.75 1.44
CA TYR A 130 15.46 -3.50 2.57
C TYR A 130 16.15 -3.17 3.91
N GLU A 131 17.45 -2.90 3.92
CA GLU A 131 18.17 -2.46 5.13
C GLU A 131 17.60 -1.16 5.70
N LYS A 132 17.33 -0.18 4.82
CA LYS A 132 16.69 1.09 5.23
C LYS A 132 15.24 0.87 5.65
N ALA A 133 14.50 0.01 4.96
CA ALA A 133 13.12 -0.32 5.31
C ALA A 133 13.03 -0.88 6.73
N ILE A 134 13.93 -1.81 7.08
CA ILE A 134 14.06 -2.38 8.43
C ILE A 134 14.50 -1.29 9.43
N HIS A 135 15.51 -0.50 9.09
CA HIS A 135 16.06 0.53 9.98
C HIS A 135 14.99 1.53 10.43
N PHE A 136 14.20 2.07 9.50
CA PHE A 136 13.13 3.01 9.83
C PHE A 136 11.92 2.32 10.44
N GLY A 137 11.54 1.15 9.94
CA GLY A 137 10.39 0.41 10.46
C GLY A 137 10.55 0.03 11.94
N LYS A 138 11.75 -0.36 12.37
CA LYS A 138 12.06 -0.66 13.80
C LYS A 138 12.03 0.57 14.72
N LYS A 139 11.88 1.78 14.18
CA LYS A 139 11.72 3.01 14.98
C LYS A 139 10.25 3.32 15.28
N VAL A 140 9.30 2.66 14.62
CA VAL A 140 7.87 2.71 14.96
C VAL A 140 7.68 1.91 16.26
N LYS A 141 7.06 2.49 17.28
CA LYS A 141 6.94 1.87 18.62
C LYS A 141 5.56 1.30 18.88
N GLU A 142 4.57 1.82 18.18
CA GLU A 142 3.15 1.60 18.41
C GLU A 142 2.65 0.34 17.69
N TRP A 143 3.28 -0.02 16.57
CA TRP A 143 3.04 -1.25 15.81
C TRP A 143 4.30 -1.66 15.05
N ASN A 144 4.30 -2.89 14.52
CA ASN A 144 5.36 -3.36 13.63
C ASN A 144 4.90 -3.21 12.17
N PRO A 145 5.49 -2.32 11.34
CA PRO A 145 5.11 -2.19 9.95
C PRO A 145 5.33 -3.50 9.18
N VAL A 146 4.34 -3.92 8.38
CA VAL A 146 4.39 -5.17 7.58
C VAL A 146 5.64 -5.24 6.69
N SER A 147 6.08 -4.09 6.16
CA SER A 147 7.32 -3.94 5.39
C SER A 147 8.55 -4.49 6.12
N VAL A 148 8.62 -4.44 7.45
CA VAL A 148 9.77 -4.93 8.23
C VAL A 148 9.90 -6.44 8.09
N GLY A 149 8.81 -7.18 8.31
CA GLY A 149 8.82 -8.65 8.25
C GLY A 149 9.20 -9.16 6.87
N PHE A 150 8.61 -8.59 5.81
CA PHE A 150 8.98 -8.94 4.44
C PHE A 150 10.40 -8.50 4.08
N SER A 151 10.86 -7.33 4.53
CA SER A 151 12.24 -6.89 4.27
C SER A 151 13.26 -7.82 4.94
N GLU A 152 13.02 -8.23 6.18
CA GLU A 152 13.88 -9.18 6.91
C GLU A 152 13.95 -10.51 6.17
N GLY A 153 12.79 -11.04 5.79
CA GLY A 153 12.69 -12.29 5.04
C GLY A 153 13.42 -12.25 3.69
N ILE A 154 13.24 -11.17 2.92
CA ILE A 154 13.92 -11.01 1.61
C ILE A 154 15.43 -10.88 1.79
N LEU A 155 15.88 -10.01 2.70
CA LEU A 155 17.30 -9.70 2.89
C LEU A 155 18.10 -10.92 3.38
N LEU A 156 17.50 -11.75 4.24
CA LEU A 156 18.14 -12.91 4.84
C LEU A 156 17.88 -14.22 4.05
N GLY A 157 17.05 -14.18 3.02
CA GLY A 157 16.56 -15.39 2.35
C GLY A 157 15.71 -16.28 3.26
N ASP A 158 15.10 -15.71 4.30
CA ASP A 158 14.35 -16.41 5.33
C ASP A 158 12.86 -16.53 4.93
N GLN A 159 12.52 -17.69 4.38
CA GLN A 159 11.15 -17.99 3.96
C GLN A 159 10.19 -18.21 5.13
N GLU A 160 10.69 -18.66 6.29
CA GLU A 160 9.87 -18.81 7.49
C GLU A 160 9.40 -17.43 7.95
N ARG A 161 10.29 -16.44 7.97
CA ARG A 161 9.95 -15.06 8.30
C ARG A 161 8.93 -14.43 7.35
N ILE A 162 9.02 -14.71 6.04
CA ILE A 162 8.03 -14.26 5.04
C ILE A 162 6.66 -14.90 5.35
N GLN A 163 6.64 -16.19 5.66
CA GLN A 163 5.40 -16.91 5.95
C GLN A 163 4.75 -16.43 7.26
N GLU A 164 5.54 -16.24 8.32
CA GLU A 164 5.05 -15.65 9.58
C GLU A 164 4.40 -14.28 9.34
N THR A 165 5.08 -13.41 8.58
CA THR A 165 4.56 -12.07 8.26
C THR A 165 3.24 -12.16 7.47
N LEU A 166 3.13 -13.11 6.54
CA LEU A 166 1.90 -13.34 5.79
C LEU A 166 0.78 -13.90 6.68
N ASP A 167 1.09 -14.81 7.60
CA ASP A 167 0.11 -15.40 8.51
C ASP A 167 -0.44 -14.36 9.51
N ASP A 168 0.42 -13.48 10.03
CA ASP A 168 0.02 -12.33 10.87
C ASP A 168 -0.93 -11.40 10.11
N LEU A 169 -0.60 -11.08 8.86
CA LEU A 169 -1.43 -10.24 8.00
C LEU A 169 -2.79 -10.88 7.68
N ILE A 170 -2.83 -12.20 7.45
CA ILE A 170 -4.08 -12.94 7.25
C ILE A 170 -4.96 -12.86 8.51
N SER A 171 -4.35 -13.05 9.69
CA SER A 171 -5.03 -12.92 10.97
C SER A 171 -5.62 -11.51 11.15
N GLU A 172 -4.88 -10.47 10.80
CA GLU A 172 -5.34 -9.08 10.85
C GLU A 172 -6.53 -8.82 9.91
N ILE A 173 -6.43 -9.24 8.63
CA ILE A 173 -7.54 -9.11 7.66
C ILE A 173 -8.81 -9.79 8.17
N GLN A 174 -8.69 -10.99 8.74
CA GLN A 174 -9.82 -11.73 9.30
C GLN A 174 -10.42 -11.05 10.54
N LYS A 175 -9.57 -10.60 11.46
CA LYS A 175 -9.96 -9.91 12.69
C LYS A 175 -10.69 -8.60 12.40
N GLU A 176 -10.16 -7.81 11.48
CA GLU A 176 -10.75 -6.52 11.09
C GLU A 176 -11.94 -6.67 10.13
N LYS A 177 -12.17 -7.88 9.61
CA LYS A 177 -13.12 -8.14 8.52
C LYS A 177 -12.86 -7.20 7.34
N SER A 178 -11.58 -6.97 7.05
CA SER A 178 -11.13 -6.09 5.98
C SER A 178 -11.56 -6.66 4.63
N LEU A 179 -12.06 -5.79 3.75
CA LEU A 179 -12.49 -6.17 2.41
C LEU A 179 -11.51 -5.64 1.36
N PRO A 180 -11.34 -6.31 0.21
CA PRO A 180 -10.33 -5.92 -0.77
C PRO A 180 -10.48 -4.52 -1.34
N TYR A 181 -11.69 -3.94 -1.27
CA TYR A 181 -12.03 -2.61 -1.77
C TYR A 181 -12.06 -1.53 -0.67
N TYR A 182 -11.62 -1.83 0.55
CA TYR A 182 -11.42 -0.79 1.55
C TYR A 182 -10.26 0.12 1.14
N THR A 183 -10.48 1.42 1.25
CA THR A 183 -9.64 2.47 0.66
C THR A 183 -9.03 3.38 1.71
N GLY A 184 -8.04 4.17 1.28
CA GLY A 184 -7.48 5.26 2.08
C GLY A 184 -6.33 4.88 3.00
N ALA A 185 -5.91 3.62 3.01
CA ALA A 185 -4.59 3.24 3.48
C ALA A 185 -3.52 3.60 2.43
N GLU A 186 -2.30 3.91 2.87
CA GLU A 186 -1.17 4.18 1.98
C GLU A 186 -0.79 2.94 1.17
N VAL A 187 -0.81 1.80 1.85
CA VAL A 187 -0.71 0.46 1.28
C VAL A 187 -1.74 -0.37 2.02
N SER A 188 -2.74 -0.91 1.32
CA SER A 188 -3.81 -1.66 2.00
C SER A 188 -3.29 -3.00 2.52
N LEU A 189 -3.97 -3.57 3.51
CA LEU A 189 -3.69 -4.94 3.98
C LEU A 189 -3.74 -5.95 2.83
N TRP A 190 -4.63 -5.74 1.86
CA TRP A 190 -4.75 -6.60 0.67
C TRP A 190 -3.60 -6.42 -0.31
N ASP A 191 -3.02 -5.22 -0.42
CA ASP A 191 -1.81 -5.00 -1.22
C ASP A 191 -0.63 -5.79 -0.61
N TRP A 192 -0.46 -5.70 0.71
CA TRP A 192 0.55 -6.49 1.42
C TRP A 192 0.30 -8.00 1.32
N TYR A 193 -0.97 -8.43 1.29
CA TYR A 193 -1.35 -9.83 1.19
C TYR A 193 -0.93 -10.41 -0.16
N GLU A 194 -1.21 -9.70 -1.25
CA GLU A 194 -0.78 -10.14 -2.58
C GLU A 194 0.76 -10.15 -2.70
N ILE A 195 1.46 -9.16 -2.12
CA ILE A 195 2.94 -9.15 -2.05
C ILE A 195 3.45 -10.39 -1.30
N GLY A 196 2.96 -10.67 -0.09
CA GLY A 196 3.38 -11.82 0.69
C GLY A 196 3.08 -13.16 0.01
N LYS A 197 1.95 -13.23 -0.70
CA LYS A 197 1.56 -14.41 -1.49
C LYS A 197 2.52 -14.65 -2.67
N GLU A 198 2.97 -13.59 -3.33
CA GLU A 198 3.97 -13.69 -4.40
C GLU A 198 5.35 -14.11 -3.84
N LEU A 199 5.79 -13.47 -2.75
CA LEU A 199 7.07 -13.76 -2.10
C LEU A 199 7.15 -15.22 -1.62
N SER A 200 6.09 -15.73 -0.98
CA SER A 200 6.02 -17.13 -0.51
C SER A 200 5.99 -18.18 -1.62
N GLN A 201 5.74 -17.78 -2.88
CA GLN A 201 5.68 -18.68 -4.03
C GLN A 201 6.96 -18.64 -4.88
N ALA A 202 7.78 -17.60 -4.76
CA ALA A 202 8.92 -17.35 -5.64
C ALA A 202 10.12 -18.31 -5.45
N VAL A 203 10.07 -19.24 -4.49
CA VAL A 203 11.19 -20.15 -4.15
C VAL A 203 10.74 -21.63 -4.09
N ARG A 204 9.98 -22.08 -5.09
CA ARG A 204 9.72 -23.52 -5.30
C ARG A 204 10.39 -24.03 -6.56
#